data_AF-A0A9D6QSV2-F1
#
_entry.id   AF-A0A9D6QSV2-F1
#
_cell.length_a   1.000
_cell.length_b   1.000
_cell.length_c   1.000
_cell.angle_alpha   90.00
_cell.angle_beta   90.00
_cell.angle_gamma   90.00
#
_symmetry.space_group_name_H-M   'P 1'
#
loop_
_entity.id
_entity.type
_entity.pdbx_description
1 polymer ?
#
loop_
_entity_poly.entity_id
_entity_poly.type
_entity_poly.pdbx_seq_one_letter_code
_entity_poly.pdbx_strand_id
1 'polypeptide(L)'
;MTRNPEASASPKSPILVPSPGAPALSPFRRDKLLAEMQSRVPLLAKLTALYWHFIALDGPLTVSETTVLERLLTYGPKADADLMQPIGELLLVVPRLGTISPWSTKATDIAHCCGLKQVRRIERGVVWYFTKSDGSSLAATERESLAPLIHDRMVENVLPSLAQAADLFREASPALLRVVDIVTGEREALVDANRDWGLALSADEIDYLVDSFTRVGRNPTDVELMMFAQANSEHCRHKIFNADWIIDGKSQTQSLFSMIRQTHAANPKGTLIAYEDNAAVMEGGRIGRFFAEPDSNIYRYHEDDTHILMKVETHNHPTAISPFPGAATGSGGEIRDEGATGRGARPKAGITGFSVSNLRIPGAVQPWEQDHGKPERIVSALSIMLEGPIGGASFNNEFGRPNIGGYFRSFEMEVHDEVRGYHKPIMLA
;
A
#
# COMPACT_ATOMS: atom_id res chain seq x y z
N MET A 1 12.68 -41.80 -4.78
CA MET A 1 13.70 -40.82 -4.34
C MET A 1 13.47 -40.54 -2.88
N THR A 2 14.32 -41.12 -2.04
CA THR A 2 14.34 -41.00 -0.59
C THR A 2 14.61 -39.55 -0.20
N ARG A 3 13.65 -38.89 0.47
CA ARG A 3 13.87 -37.59 1.09
C ARG A 3 14.78 -37.79 2.30
N ASN A 4 15.90 -37.09 2.28
CA ASN A 4 16.87 -37.00 3.36
C ASN A 4 16.17 -36.37 4.59
N PRO A 5 16.07 -37.04 5.74
CA PRO A 5 15.50 -36.48 6.94
C PRO A 5 16.63 -35.84 7.77
N GLU A 6 17.24 -34.76 7.26
CA GLU A 6 18.19 -33.97 8.04
C GLU A 6 17.86 -32.48 7.96
N ALA A 7 17.86 -31.87 9.16
CA ALA A 7 17.73 -30.45 9.48
C ALA A 7 16.32 -29.83 9.54
N SER A 8 15.44 -30.39 10.39
CA SER A 8 14.49 -29.56 11.17
C SER A 8 15.19 -29.04 12.43
N ALA A 9 16.21 -28.21 12.26
CA ALA A 9 16.59 -27.32 13.36
C ALA A 9 15.49 -26.25 13.42
N SER A 10 14.74 -26.20 14.52
CA SER A 10 13.88 -25.04 14.80
C SER A 10 14.72 -23.78 14.59
N PRO A 11 14.27 -22.78 13.80
CA PRO A 11 15.05 -21.57 13.60
C PRO A 11 15.37 -21.00 14.99
N LYS A 12 16.67 -20.79 15.27
CA LYS A 12 17.08 -20.15 16.52
C LYS A 12 16.35 -18.83 16.61
N SER A 13 15.65 -18.60 17.72
CA SER A 13 15.01 -17.31 17.99
C SER A 13 16.07 -16.21 17.90
N PRO A 14 15.82 -15.14 17.14
CA PRO A 14 16.82 -14.09 16.98
C PRO A 14 17.11 -13.41 18.31
N ILE A 15 18.34 -12.94 18.48
CA ILE A 15 18.67 -12.03 19.59
C ILE A 15 18.04 -10.68 19.24
N LEU A 16 17.20 -10.15 20.13
CA LEU A 16 16.52 -8.87 19.93
C LEU A 16 17.24 -7.78 20.71
N VAL A 17 17.72 -6.78 19.98
CA VAL A 17 18.38 -5.61 20.58
C VAL A 17 17.49 -4.39 20.31
N PRO A 18 16.83 -3.82 21.34
CA PRO A 18 16.16 -2.54 21.20
C PRO A 18 17.18 -1.39 21.31
N SER A 19 17.06 -0.39 20.45
CA SER A 19 17.95 0.78 20.44
C SER A 19 17.15 2.08 20.28
N PRO A 20 17.27 3.04 21.21
CA PRO A 20 16.57 4.32 21.11
C PRO A 20 17.09 5.15 19.93
N GLY A 21 16.21 5.96 19.34
CA GLY A 21 16.51 6.86 18.24
C GLY A 21 16.15 8.31 18.55
N ALA A 22 16.18 9.14 17.50
CA ALA A 22 15.84 10.56 17.59
C ALA A 22 14.32 10.79 17.84
N PRO A 23 13.92 12.01 18.25
CA PRO A 23 12.52 12.40 18.33
C PRO A 23 11.76 12.16 17.03
N ALA A 24 10.56 11.60 17.15
CA ALA A 24 9.69 11.30 16.01
C ALA A 24 8.84 12.50 15.58
N LEU A 25 8.72 13.54 16.41
CA LEU A 25 7.94 14.74 16.15
C LEU A 25 8.79 16.01 16.24
N SER A 26 8.52 16.96 15.35
CA SER A 26 8.99 18.34 15.51
C SER A 26 8.19 19.05 16.63
N PRO A 27 8.73 20.13 17.24
CA PRO A 27 8.04 20.85 18.31
C PRO A 27 6.60 21.27 17.95
N PHE A 28 6.42 21.87 16.76
CA PHE A 28 5.09 22.27 16.28
C PHE A 28 4.11 21.09 16.16
N ARG A 29 4.54 19.93 15.63
CA ARG A 29 3.66 18.76 15.51
C ARG A 29 3.28 18.21 16.88
N ARG A 30 4.24 18.15 17.80
CA ARG A 30 4.01 17.74 19.20
C ARG A 30 3.01 18.66 19.89
N ASP A 31 3.20 19.97 19.79
CA ASP A 31 2.36 20.94 20.50
C ASP A 31 0.93 20.95 19.94
N LYS A 32 0.78 20.85 18.61
CA LYS A 32 -0.54 20.69 17.96
C LYS A 32 -1.24 19.41 18.43
N LEU A 33 -0.52 18.29 18.44
CA LEU A 33 -1.06 17.00 18.83
C LEU A 33 -1.41 16.98 20.33
N LEU A 34 -0.56 17.54 21.18
CA LEU A 34 -0.82 17.69 22.61
C LEU A 34 -2.10 18.51 22.86
N ALA A 35 -2.27 19.63 22.18
CA ALA A 35 -3.48 20.44 22.30
C ALA A 35 -4.75 19.67 21.85
N GLU A 36 -4.66 18.88 20.79
CA GLU A 36 -5.75 18.01 20.36
C GLU A 36 -6.04 16.93 21.41
N MET A 37 -5.01 16.27 21.93
CA MET A 37 -5.16 15.23 22.95
C MET A 37 -5.72 15.77 24.27
N GLN A 38 -5.38 17.01 24.64
CA GLN A 38 -5.92 17.68 25.84
C GLN A 38 -7.42 17.92 25.78
N SER A 39 -8.01 18.02 24.57
CA SER A 39 -9.47 18.08 24.43
C SER A 39 -10.17 16.76 24.79
N ARG A 40 -9.43 15.63 24.75
CA ARG A 40 -9.91 14.29 25.13
C ARG A 40 -9.50 13.90 26.55
N VAL A 41 -8.29 14.29 26.95
CA VAL A 41 -7.68 14.00 28.25
C VAL A 41 -7.13 15.30 28.85
N PRO A 42 -7.96 16.10 29.56
CA PRO A 42 -7.58 17.45 30.02
C PRO A 42 -6.35 17.49 30.95
N LEU A 43 -6.09 16.40 31.68
CA LEU A 43 -4.95 16.31 32.60
C LEU A 43 -3.62 16.00 31.89
N LEU A 44 -3.61 15.71 30.58
CA LEU A 44 -2.39 15.42 29.83
C LEU A 44 -1.48 16.66 29.75
N ALA A 45 -0.31 16.57 30.36
CA ALA A 45 0.62 17.70 30.52
C ALA A 45 1.79 17.65 29.53
N LYS A 46 2.32 16.46 29.25
CA LYS A 46 3.47 16.28 28.36
C LYS A 46 3.30 15.07 27.45
N LEU A 47 3.76 15.22 26.22
CA LEU A 47 3.80 14.19 25.18
C LEU A 47 5.20 14.14 24.59
N THR A 48 5.85 12.98 24.62
CA THR A 48 7.13 12.75 23.94
C THR A 48 6.98 11.55 23.00
N ALA A 49 7.56 11.63 21.80
CA ALA A 49 7.59 10.54 20.85
C ALA A 49 9.03 10.32 20.36
N LEU A 50 9.56 9.12 20.52
CA LEU A 50 10.91 8.75 20.11
C LEU A 50 10.87 7.58 19.14
N TYR A 51 11.71 7.61 18.10
CA TYR A 51 11.94 6.40 17.32
C TYR A 51 12.63 5.36 18.19
N TRP A 52 12.27 4.10 17.98
CA TRP A 52 12.95 2.94 18.53
C TRP A 52 13.21 1.94 17.42
N HIS A 53 14.39 1.36 17.44
CA HIS A 53 14.83 0.37 16.48
C HIS A 53 14.86 -0.99 17.16
N PHE A 54 14.35 -2.02 16.49
CA PHE A 54 14.35 -3.39 16.96
C PHE A 54 15.16 -4.21 15.96
N ILE A 55 16.25 -4.80 16.44
CA ILE A 55 17.21 -5.51 15.59
C ILE A 55 17.14 -6.99 15.94
N ALA A 56 16.75 -7.81 14.97
CA ALA A 56 16.85 -9.25 15.03
C ALA A 56 18.21 -9.70 14.49
N LEU A 57 18.96 -10.42 15.31
CA LEU A 57 20.29 -10.93 14.97
C LEU A 57 20.33 -12.47 14.93
N ASP A 58 21.02 -13.03 13.94
CA ASP A 58 21.32 -14.47 13.81
C ASP A 58 22.52 -14.92 14.65
N GLY A 59 23.28 -13.96 15.18
CA GLY A 59 24.44 -14.19 16.02
C GLY A 59 24.91 -12.90 16.69
N PRO A 60 25.83 -12.98 17.66
CA PRO A 60 26.39 -11.79 18.31
C PRO A 60 27.17 -10.93 17.32
N LEU A 61 27.16 -9.62 17.56
CA LEU A 61 28.02 -8.66 16.87
C LEU A 61 29.34 -8.50 17.63
N THR A 62 30.42 -8.33 16.89
CA THR A 62 31.70 -7.84 17.42
C THR A 62 31.58 -6.38 17.84
N VAL A 63 32.53 -5.88 18.65
CA VAL A 63 32.54 -4.47 19.09
C VAL A 63 32.54 -3.49 17.90
N SER A 64 33.27 -3.82 16.83
CA SER A 64 33.32 -3.00 15.61
C SER A 64 31.97 -2.98 14.90
N GLU A 65 31.33 -4.13 14.75
CA GLU A 65 30.00 -4.25 14.12
C GLU A 65 28.92 -3.54 14.93
N THR A 66 28.94 -3.64 16.27
CA THR A 66 28.05 -2.89 17.16
C THR A 66 28.21 -1.38 16.96
N THR A 67 29.46 -0.90 16.89
CA THR A 67 29.75 0.53 16.65
C THR A 67 29.19 1.02 15.30
N VAL A 68 29.32 0.19 14.25
CA VAL A 68 28.75 0.50 12.93
C VAL A 68 27.23 0.54 13.00
N LEU A 69 26.60 -0.45 13.64
CA LEU A 69 25.14 -0.49 13.79
C LEU A 69 24.60 0.71 14.56
N GLU A 70 25.20 1.07 15.70
CA GLU A 70 24.83 2.25 16.48
C GLU A 70 24.91 3.53 15.65
N ARG A 71 25.97 3.66 14.84
CA ARG A 71 26.13 4.80 13.93
C ARG A 71 25.08 4.83 12.83
N LEU A 72 24.72 3.68 12.25
CA LEU A 72 23.65 3.59 11.24
C LEU A 72 22.28 4.01 11.80
N LEU A 73 22.00 3.67 13.06
CA LEU A 73 20.74 3.98 13.72
C LEU A 73 20.70 5.39 14.33
N THR A 74 21.79 6.15 14.23
CA THR A 74 21.89 7.55 14.66
C THR A 74 21.63 8.47 13.47
N TYR A 75 20.37 8.85 13.26
CA TYR A 75 19.94 9.75 12.19
C TYR A 75 18.78 10.66 12.63
N GLY A 76 18.47 11.67 11.82
CA GLY A 76 17.38 12.61 12.08
C GLY A 76 17.82 13.90 12.79
N PRO A 77 16.87 14.79 13.12
CA PRO A 77 17.16 16.05 13.78
C PRO A 77 17.71 15.82 15.20
N LYS A 78 18.63 16.69 15.65
CA LYS A 78 19.16 16.64 17.01
C LYS A 78 18.06 16.98 18.02
N ALA A 79 18.01 16.21 19.10
CA ALA A 79 17.09 16.41 20.21
C ALA A 79 17.77 17.18 21.35
N ASP A 80 16.96 17.89 22.13
CA ASP A 80 17.35 18.33 23.45
C ASP A 80 17.48 17.12 24.39
N ALA A 81 18.46 17.16 25.31
CA ALA A 81 18.75 16.06 26.23
C ALA A 81 17.53 15.64 27.07
N ASP A 82 16.65 16.59 27.42
CA ASP A 82 15.44 16.35 28.21
C ASP A 82 14.38 15.51 27.48
N LEU A 83 14.45 15.40 26.15
CA LEU A 83 13.57 14.53 25.37
C LEU A 83 14.07 13.08 25.35
N MET A 84 15.36 12.86 25.64
CA MET A 84 16.02 11.55 25.59
C MET A 84 15.91 10.76 26.89
N GLN A 85 15.36 11.36 27.96
CA GLN A 85 15.00 10.69 29.22
C GLN A 85 13.51 10.90 29.54
N PRO A 86 12.59 10.36 28.73
CA PRO A 86 11.17 10.59 28.92
C PRO A 86 10.64 9.88 30.18
N ILE A 87 9.69 10.54 30.85
CA ILE A 87 8.97 10.05 32.03
C ILE A 87 7.49 9.96 31.65
N GLY A 88 6.82 8.88 32.01
CA GLY A 88 5.39 8.73 31.77
C GLY A 88 5.00 7.32 31.36
N GLU A 89 3.72 7.13 31.08
CA GLU A 89 3.22 5.88 30.53
C GLU A 89 3.66 5.73 29.07
N LEU A 90 4.13 4.52 28.74
CA LEU A 90 4.64 4.17 27.43
C LEU A 90 3.58 3.46 26.60
N LEU A 91 3.41 3.88 25.34
CA LEU A 91 2.76 3.09 24.30
C LEU A 91 3.70 2.99 23.09
N LEU A 92 3.95 1.78 22.63
CA LEU A 92 4.79 1.50 21.47
C LEU A 92 3.91 1.33 20.22
N VAL A 93 4.07 2.18 19.23
CA VAL A 93 3.46 2.03 17.91
C VAL A 93 4.46 1.38 16.96
N VAL A 94 4.04 0.29 16.33
CA VAL A 94 4.86 -0.50 15.39
C VAL A 94 4.04 -0.84 14.16
N PRO A 95 4.68 -1.23 13.03
CA PRO A 95 3.96 -1.84 11.92
C PRO A 95 3.09 -3.00 12.39
N ARG A 96 1.95 -3.19 11.71
CA ARG A 96 1.00 -4.24 12.03
C ARG A 96 1.72 -5.59 12.10
N LEU A 97 1.47 -6.36 13.16
CA LEU A 97 2.10 -7.66 13.35
C LEU A 97 1.79 -8.57 12.15
N GLY A 98 2.83 -9.26 11.65
CA GLY A 98 2.77 -10.03 10.39
C GLY A 98 3.08 -9.23 9.13
N THR A 99 3.39 -7.92 9.24
CA THR A 99 3.87 -7.10 8.13
C THR A 99 5.35 -6.73 8.30
N ILE A 100 5.99 -6.30 7.21
CA ILE A 100 7.35 -5.77 7.19
C ILE A 100 7.27 -4.39 6.57
N SER A 101 7.76 -3.36 7.27
CA SER A 101 7.69 -2.00 6.74
C SER A 101 8.67 -1.80 5.56
N PRO A 102 8.37 -0.89 4.60
CA PRO A 102 9.35 -0.51 3.58
C PRO A 102 10.64 0.08 4.18
N TRP A 103 10.55 0.70 5.36
CA TRP A 103 11.70 1.15 6.11
C TRP A 103 12.56 -0.03 6.56
N SER A 104 11.95 -1.11 7.03
CA SER A 104 12.64 -2.33 7.46
C SER A 104 13.46 -2.96 6.34
N THR A 105 12.89 -3.08 5.14
CA THR A 105 13.61 -3.59 3.97
C THR A 105 14.85 -2.74 3.68
N LYS A 106 14.68 -1.42 3.53
CA LYS A 106 15.80 -0.50 3.22
C LYS A 106 16.85 -0.45 4.34
N ALA A 107 16.44 -0.43 5.60
CA ALA A 107 17.37 -0.40 6.73
C ALA A 107 18.18 -1.69 6.85
N THR A 108 17.53 -2.83 6.59
CA THR A 108 18.21 -4.14 6.58
C THR A 108 19.20 -4.22 5.42
N ASP A 109 18.82 -3.76 4.23
CA ASP A 109 19.73 -3.69 3.07
C ASP A 109 20.95 -2.80 3.35
N ILE A 110 20.75 -1.62 3.97
CA ILE A 110 21.85 -0.74 4.38
C ILE A 110 22.79 -1.46 5.35
N ALA A 111 22.26 -2.17 6.35
CA ALA A 111 23.07 -2.92 7.29
C ALA A 111 23.92 -4.00 6.59
N HIS A 112 23.33 -4.73 5.63
CA HIS A 112 24.05 -5.73 4.83
C HIS A 112 25.12 -5.11 3.94
N CYS A 113 24.85 -3.97 3.29
CA CYS A 113 25.83 -3.22 2.52
C CYS A 113 27.00 -2.71 3.38
N CYS A 114 26.76 -2.45 4.67
CA CYS A 114 27.81 -2.10 5.64
C CYS A 114 28.54 -3.31 6.24
N GLY A 115 28.26 -4.53 5.75
CA GLY A 115 28.92 -5.76 6.17
C GLY A 115 28.32 -6.44 7.40
N LEU A 116 27.19 -5.96 7.94
CA LEU A 116 26.53 -6.52 9.12
C LEU A 116 25.65 -7.74 8.77
N LYS A 117 26.29 -8.85 8.38
CA LYS A 117 25.58 -10.05 7.89
C LYS A 117 24.74 -10.76 8.95
N GLN A 118 25.04 -10.54 10.22
CA GLN A 118 24.33 -11.11 11.37
C GLN A 118 22.97 -10.44 11.58
N VAL A 119 22.74 -9.26 10.99
CA VAL A 119 21.43 -8.59 11.03
C VAL A 119 20.46 -9.36 10.15
N ARG A 120 19.51 -10.06 10.78
CA ARG A 120 18.41 -10.73 10.06
C ARG A 120 17.42 -9.70 9.54
N ARG A 121 17.01 -8.77 10.41
CA ARG A 121 16.07 -7.69 10.08
C ARG A 121 16.13 -6.56 11.10
N ILE A 122 15.99 -5.33 10.62
CA ILE A 122 15.81 -4.14 11.46
C ILE A 122 14.38 -3.65 11.26
N GLU A 123 13.65 -3.38 12.33
CA GLU A 123 12.34 -2.71 12.29
C GLU A 123 12.35 -1.44 13.13
N ARG A 124 11.47 -0.50 12.82
CA ARG A 124 11.31 0.75 13.55
C ARG A 124 9.90 0.89 14.10
N GLY A 125 9.80 1.31 15.35
CA GLY A 125 8.58 1.79 15.98
C GLY A 125 8.72 3.22 16.48
N VAL A 126 7.63 3.76 16.99
CA VAL A 126 7.58 5.02 17.72
C VAL A 126 7.09 4.74 19.13
N VAL A 127 7.89 5.12 20.12
CA VAL A 127 7.52 5.03 21.52
C VAL A 127 6.97 6.37 21.97
N TRP A 128 5.71 6.36 22.38
CA TRP A 128 4.99 7.48 22.92
C TRP A 128 5.03 7.45 24.44
N TYR A 129 5.36 8.58 25.04
CA TYR A 129 5.35 8.79 26.48
C TYR A 129 4.32 9.86 26.83
N PHE A 130 3.41 9.51 27.73
CA PHE A 130 2.33 10.38 28.20
C PHE A 130 2.54 10.70 29.68
N THR A 131 2.53 11.98 30.02
CA THR A 131 2.61 12.44 31.42
C THR A 131 1.36 13.24 31.76
N LYS A 132 0.61 12.81 32.77
CA LYS A 132 -0.49 13.61 33.34
C LYS A 132 0.02 14.54 34.43
N SER A 133 -0.63 15.70 34.56
CA SER A 133 -0.30 16.74 35.54
C SER A 133 -0.48 16.28 37.00
N ASP A 134 -1.36 15.32 37.24
CA ASP A 134 -1.61 14.69 38.54
C ASP A 134 -0.70 13.47 38.82
N GLY A 135 0.18 13.12 37.86
CA GLY A 135 1.07 11.97 37.96
C GLY A 135 0.40 10.61 37.78
N SER A 136 -0.91 10.56 37.48
CA SER A 136 -1.61 9.29 37.26
C SER A 136 -1.22 8.67 35.91
N SER A 137 -1.35 7.34 35.81
CA SER A 137 -1.38 6.66 34.50
C SER A 137 -2.66 6.99 33.73
N LEU A 138 -2.65 6.72 32.43
CA LEU A 138 -3.83 6.77 31.56
C LEU A 138 -4.81 5.65 31.96
N ALA A 139 -6.08 6.00 32.09
CA ALA A 139 -7.17 5.03 32.16
C ALA A 139 -7.34 4.31 30.81
N ALA A 140 -7.98 3.13 30.82
CA ALA A 140 -8.23 2.37 29.59
C ALA A 140 -9.03 3.18 28.55
N THR A 141 -10.05 3.92 28.99
CA THR A 141 -10.85 4.81 28.14
C THR A 141 -10.03 5.97 27.59
N GLU A 142 -9.09 6.52 28.37
CA GLU A 142 -8.16 7.56 27.90
C GLU A 142 -7.26 6.99 26.78
N ARG A 143 -6.69 5.78 26.96
CA ARG A 143 -5.89 5.11 25.92
C ARG A 143 -6.67 4.88 24.63
N GLU A 144 -7.89 4.36 24.73
CA GLU A 144 -8.77 4.14 23.58
C GLU A 144 -9.06 5.44 22.83
N SER A 145 -9.29 6.54 23.55
CA SER A 145 -9.55 7.85 22.95
C SER A 145 -8.33 8.46 22.26
N LEU A 146 -7.11 8.15 22.75
CA LEU A 146 -5.85 8.68 22.21
C LEU A 146 -5.27 7.81 21.09
N ALA A 147 -5.60 6.51 21.04
CA ALA A 147 -5.03 5.58 20.07
C ALA A 147 -5.17 6.06 18.61
N PRO A 148 -6.33 6.57 18.13
CA PRO A 148 -6.47 7.06 16.75
C PRO A 148 -5.59 8.27 16.40
N LEU A 149 -4.98 8.92 17.40
CA LEU A 149 -4.11 10.09 17.19
C LEU A 149 -2.62 9.73 17.08
N ILE A 150 -2.24 8.50 17.43
CA ILE A 150 -0.84 8.07 17.50
C ILE A 150 -0.48 6.96 16.53
N HIS A 151 -1.48 6.29 15.93
CA HIS A 151 -1.26 5.23 14.96
C HIS A 151 -2.34 5.20 13.88
N ASP A 152 -2.00 4.64 12.72
CA ASP A 152 -2.95 4.23 11.70
C ASP A 152 -3.38 2.78 11.94
N ARG A 153 -4.64 2.58 12.33
CA ARG A 153 -5.24 1.26 12.59
C ARG A 153 -5.14 0.27 11.42
N MET A 154 -4.95 0.75 10.19
CA MET A 154 -4.87 -0.11 9.01
C MET A 154 -3.50 -0.76 8.88
N VAL A 155 -2.44 -0.06 9.28
CA VAL A 155 -1.04 -0.44 9.01
C VAL A 155 -0.17 -0.57 10.26
N GLU A 156 -0.66 -0.18 11.43
CA GLU A 156 0.09 -0.19 12.69
C GLU A 156 -0.66 -0.91 13.83
N ASN A 157 0.08 -1.33 14.85
CA ASN A 157 -0.44 -1.80 16.13
C ASN A 157 0.15 -0.98 17.27
N VAL A 158 -0.63 -0.86 18.36
CA VAL A 158 -0.20 -0.25 19.62
C VAL A 158 0.09 -1.36 20.64
N LEU A 159 1.31 -1.41 21.13
CA LEU A 159 1.79 -2.36 22.13
C LEU A 159 2.03 -1.64 23.47
N PRO A 160 1.72 -2.27 24.62
CA PRO A 160 1.90 -1.69 25.95
C PRO A 160 3.37 -1.68 26.43
N SER A 161 4.30 -2.36 25.75
CA SER A 161 5.70 -2.40 26.16
C SER A 161 6.67 -2.69 25.02
N LEU A 162 7.94 -2.32 25.23
CA LEU A 162 9.05 -2.63 24.32
C LEU A 162 9.30 -4.14 24.18
N ALA A 163 9.05 -4.92 25.24
CA ALA A 163 9.27 -6.36 25.22
C ALA A 163 8.38 -7.08 24.20
N GLN A 164 7.17 -6.56 23.95
CA GLN A 164 6.24 -7.13 22.96
C GLN A 164 6.67 -6.86 21.51
N ALA A 165 7.65 -5.98 21.27
CA ALA A 165 8.22 -5.81 19.94
C ALA A 165 8.84 -7.09 19.37
N ALA A 166 9.11 -8.09 20.20
CA ALA A 166 9.50 -9.43 19.76
C ALA A 166 8.49 -10.07 18.79
N ASP A 167 7.20 -9.74 18.92
CA ASP A 167 6.16 -10.26 18.04
C ASP A 167 6.29 -9.77 16.59
N LEU A 168 7.00 -8.66 16.36
CA LEU A 168 7.34 -8.22 15.00
C LEU A 168 8.13 -9.29 14.25
N PHE A 169 8.94 -10.08 14.96
CA PHE A 169 9.87 -11.07 14.40
C PHE A 169 9.39 -12.52 14.53
N ARG A 170 8.10 -12.71 14.84
CA ARG A 170 7.52 -14.04 14.92
C ARG A 170 7.46 -14.66 13.52
N GLU A 171 8.08 -15.83 13.38
CA GLU A 171 8.01 -16.64 12.16
C GLU A 171 6.92 -17.70 12.32
N ALA A 172 6.04 -17.80 11.34
CA ALA A 172 5.04 -18.86 11.26
C ALA A 172 5.57 -20.01 10.39
N SER A 173 5.23 -21.24 10.77
CA SER A 173 5.46 -22.39 9.89
C SER A 173 4.60 -22.29 8.63
N PRO A 174 5.09 -22.72 7.46
CA PRO A 174 4.29 -22.75 6.23
C PRO A 174 2.96 -23.49 6.45
N ALA A 175 1.85 -22.86 6.07
CA ALA A 175 0.52 -23.45 6.19
C ALA A 175 0.32 -24.62 5.21
N LEU A 176 -0.56 -25.56 5.57
CA LEU A 176 -0.94 -26.66 4.68
C LEU A 176 -1.89 -26.19 3.59
N LEU A 177 -1.76 -26.78 2.41
CA LEU A 177 -2.66 -26.56 1.28
C LEU A 177 -4.09 -26.98 1.66
N ARG A 178 -5.08 -26.14 1.32
CA ARG A 178 -6.49 -26.47 1.54
C ARG A 178 -7.10 -27.03 0.25
N VAL A 179 -8.04 -27.96 0.41
CA VAL A 179 -8.70 -28.67 -0.69
C VAL A 179 -10.20 -28.62 -0.46
N VAL A 180 -10.97 -28.28 -1.48
CA VAL A 180 -12.44 -28.31 -1.43
C VAL A 180 -12.91 -29.66 -1.93
N ASP A 181 -13.65 -30.41 -1.11
CA ASP A 181 -14.13 -31.73 -1.50
C ASP A 181 -15.40 -31.67 -2.36
N ILE A 182 -15.22 -31.48 -3.66
CA ILE A 182 -16.32 -31.50 -4.63
C ILE A 182 -16.67 -32.92 -5.08
N VAL A 183 -15.81 -33.92 -4.84
CA VAL A 183 -16.08 -35.32 -5.22
C VAL A 183 -17.18 -35.90 -4.34
N THR A 184 -17.20 -35.55 -3.05
CA THR A 184 -18.27 -35.98 -2.13
C THR A 184 -19.29 -34.88 -1.84
N GLY A 185 -18.85 -33.63 -1.73
CA GLY A 185 -19.70 -32.48 -1.41
C GLY A 185 -20.28 -31.77 -2.64
N GLU A 186 -20.00 -32.29 -3.83
CA GLU A 186 -20.52 -31.83 -5.12
C GLU A 186 -20.38 -30.31 -5.26
N ARG A 187 -21.46 -29.65 -5.70
CA ARG A 187 -21.52 -28.21 -5.92
C ARG A 187 -21.51 -27.39 -4.63
N GLU A 188 -22.17 -27.88 -3.58
CA GLU A 188 -22.36 -27.12 -2.34
C GLU A 188 -21.04 -26.90 -1.58
N ALA A 189 -20.10 -27.85 -1.65
CA ALA A 189 -18.76 -27.65 -1.10
C ALA A 189 -18.06 -26.42 -1.70
N LEU A 190 -18.26 -26.15 -2.99
CA LEU A 190 -17.69 -24.98 -3.65
C LEU A 190 -18.47 -23.70 -3.34
N VAL A 191 -19.78 -23.78 -3.12
CA VAL A 191 -20.61 -22.64 -2.66
C VAL A 191 -20.15 -22.18 -1.27
N ASP A 192 -19.92 -23.12 -0.35
CA ASP A 192 -19.40 -22.82 0.98
C ASP A 192 -17.99 -22.23 0.92
N ALA A 193 -17.10 -22.82 0.11
CA ALA A 193 -15.75 -22.27 -0.09
C ALA A 193 -15.79 -20.86 -0.71
N ASN A 194 -16.68 -20.59 -1.66
CA ASN A 194 -16.87 -19.27 -2.27
C ASN A 194 -17.22 -18.20 -1.22
N ARG A 195 -18.15 -18.52 -0.31
CA ARG A 195 -18.56 -17.63 0.79
C ARG A 195 -17.42 -17.46 1.80
N ASP A 196 -16.87 -18.56 2.29
CA ASP A 196 -15.95 -18.56 3.43
C ASP A 196 -14.58 -17.99 3.06
N TRP A 197 -14.14 -18.15 1.80
CA TRP A 197 -12.86 -17.64 1.30
C TRP A 197 -12.99 -16.33 0.52
N GLY A 198 -14.22 -15.85 0.29
CA GLY A 198 -14.48 -14.58 -0.38
C GLY A 198 -14.08 -14.58 -1.86
N LEU A 199 -14.36 -15.67 -2.58
CA LEU A 199 -13.97 -15.83 -4.00
C LEU A 199 -14.85 -14.98 -4.94
N ALA A 200 -16.04 -14.58 -4.49
CA ALA A 200 -17.01 -13.77 -5.25
C ALA A 200 -17.37 -14.37 -6.63
N LEU A 201 -17.41 -15.70 -6.73
CA LEU A 201 -17.80 -16.43 -7.92
C LEU A 201 -19.31 -16.32 -8.16
N SER A 202 -19.70 -16.15 -9.42
CA SER A 202 -21.10 -16.26 -9.84
C SER A 202 -21.55 -17.72 -9.94
N ALA A 203 -22.87 -17.95 -10.04
CA ALA A 203 -23.42 -19.30 -10.07
C ALA A 203 -22.90 -20.13 -11.26
N ASP A 204 -22.78 -19.52 -12.44
CA ASP A 204 -22.22 -20.12 -13.65
C ASP A 204 -20.71 -20.39 -13.55
N GLU A 205 -19.96 -19.53 -12.85
CA GLU A 205 -18.54 -19.76 -12.57
C GLU A 205 -18.32 -20.96 -11.62
N ILE A 206 -19.20 -21.11 -10.62
CA ILE A 206 -19.22 -22.29 -9.73
C ILE A 206 -19.51 -23.55 -10.55
N ASP A 207 -20.55 -23.53 -11.37
CA ASP A 207 -20.94 -24.67 -12.21
C ASP A 207 -19.80 -25.07 -13.16
N TYR A 208 -19.17 -24.08 -13.80
CA TYR A 208 -17.99 -24.30 -14.65
C TYR A 208 -16.84 -25.00 -13.92
N LEU A 209 -16.54 -24.59 -12.68
CA LEU A 209 -15.47 -25.17 -11.88
C LEU A 209 -15.81 -26.59 -11.44
N VAL A 210 -17.04 -26.85 -10.99
CA VAL A 210 -17.51 -28.19 -10.63
C VAL A 210 -17.37 -29.14 -11.81
N ASP A 211 -17.86 -28.75 -12.99
CA ASP A 211 -17.76 -29.56 -14.21
C ASP A 211 -16.30 -29.82 -14.60
N SER A 212 -15.46 -28.78 -14.52
CA SER A 212 -14.05 -28.87 -14.90
C SER A 212 -13.27 -29.82 -14.01
N PHE A 213 -13.41 -29.70 -12.69
CA PHE A 213 -12.68 -30.54 -11.73
C PHE A 213 -13.26 -31.96 -11.63
N THR A 214 -14.58 -32.13 -11.85
CA THR A 214 -15.20 -33.45 -12.05
C THR A 214 -14.60 -34.17 -13.25
N ARG A 215 -14.45 -33.48 -14.40
CA ARG A 215 -13.84 -34.06 -15.60
C ARG A 215 -12.37 -34.43 -15.41
N VAL A 216 -11.62 -33.63 -14.63
CA VAL A 216 -10.21 -33.92 -14.31
C VAL A 216 -10.09 -35.07 -13.29
N GLY A 217 -11.15 -35.37 -12.54
CA GLY A 217 -11.18 -36.46 -11.57
C GLY A 217 -10.43 -36.16 -10.27
N ARG A 218 -10.38 -34.89 -9.84
CA ARG A 218 -9.76 -34.49 -8.57
C ARG A 218 -10.41 -33.24 -7.97
N ASN A 219 -10.23 -33.08 -6.66
CA ASN A 219 -10.64 -31.88 -5.95
C ASN A 219 -9.77 -30.65 -6.29
N PRO A 220 -10.36 -29.45 -6.36
CA PRO A 220 -9.61 -28.21 -6.50
C PRO A 220 -8.94 -27.80 -5.19
N THR A 221 -7.77 -27.17 -5.33
CA THR A 221 -7.03 -26.57 -4.22
C THR A 221 -7.45 -25.11 -4.03
N ASP A 222 -7.22 -24.56 -2.84
CA ASP A 222 -7.51 -23.15 -2.57
C ASP A 222 -6.73 -22.19 -3.48
N VAL A 223 -5.47 -22.50 -3.79
CA VAL A 223 -4.66 -21.71 -4.73
C VAL A 223 -5.27 -21.67 -6.13
N GLU A 224 -5.78 -22.80 -6.63
CA GLU A 224 -6.41 -22.86 -7.97
C GLU A 224 -7.70 -22.06 -8.03
N LEU A 225 -8.51 -22.12 -6.97
CA LEU A 225 -9.78 -21.39 -6.88
C LEU A 225 -9.55 -19.89 -6.72
N MET A 226 -8.61 -19.48 -5.86
CA MET A 226 -8.19 -18.08 -5.74
C MET A 226 -7.65 -17.53 -7.06
N MET A 227 -6.81 -18.30 -7.77
CA MET A 227 -6.30 -17.92 -9.09
C MET A 227 -7.45 -17.69 -10.08
N PHE A 228 -8.40 -18.63 -10.16
CA PHE A 228 -9.54 -18.51 -11.06
C PHE A 228 -10.41 -17.29 -10.72
N ALA A 229 -10.72 -17.08 -9.45
CA ALA A 229 -11.53 -15.97 -8.96
C ALA A 229 -10.89 -14.61 -9.32
N GLN A 230 -9.59 -14.45 -9.08
CA GLN A 230 -8.90 -13.21 -9.43
C GLN A 230 -8.88 -12.96 -10.94
N ALA A 231 -8.60 -13.99 -11.75
CA ALA A 231 -8.54 -13.88 -13.20
C ALA A 231 -9.90 -13.56 -13.86
N ASN A 232 -11.00 -14.01 -13.26
CA ASN A 232 -12.37 -13.82 -13.77
C ASN A 232 -13.15 -12.70 -13.06
N SER A 233 -12.52 -11.97 -12.14
CA SER A 233 -13.10 -10.77 -11.54
C SER A 233 -13.46 -9.73 -12.61
N GLU A 234 -14.44 -8.87 -12.30
CA GLU A 234 -14.83 -7.76 -13.21
C GLU A 234 -13.63 -6.88 -13.57
N HIS A 235 -12.77 -6.58 -12.58
CA HIS A 235 -11.58 -5.75 -12.73
C HIS A 235 -10.55 -6.34 -13.70
N CYS A 236 -10.36 -7.67 -13.71
CA CYS A 236 -9.39 -8.31 -14.60
C CYS A 236 -9.99 -8.61 -15.99
N ARG A 237 -11.24 -9.08 -16.03
CA ARG A 237 -11.87 -9.58 -17.27
C ARG A 237 -12.60 -8.50 -18.05
N HIS A 238 -12.85 -7.34 -17.45
CA HIS A 238 -13.55 -6.21 -18.07
C HIS A 238 -14.90 -6.64 -18.66
N LYS A 239 -15.68 -7.42 -17.89
CA LYS A 239 -16.94 -8.04 -18.33
C LYS A 239 -17.92 -7.00 -18.87
N ILE A 240 -18.09 -5.88 -18.18
CA ILE A 240 -19.00 -4.79 -18.58
C ILE A 240 -18.58 -4.16 -19.92
N PHE A 241 -17.28 -3.91 -20.10
CA PHE A 241 -16.76 -3.28 -21.32
C PHE A 241 -16.91 -4.17 -22.57
N ASN A 242 -16.95 -5.49 -22.38
CA ASN A 242 -17.12 -6.47 -23.44
C ASN A 242 -18.56 -7.00 -23.58
N ALA A 243 -19.48 -6.56 -22.72
CA ALA A 243 -20.86 -7.03 -22.73
C ALA A 243 -21.63 -6.55 -23.98
N ASP A 244 -22.65 -7.33 -24.33
CA ASP A 244 -23.72 -6.90 -25.21
C ASP A 244 -24.72 -6.01 -24.44
N TRP A 245 -25.29 -5.01 -25.12
CA TRP A 245 -26.15 -4.02 -24.50
C TRP A 245 -27.55 -4.01 -25.11
N ILE A 246 -28.56 -3.86 -24.27
CA ILE A 246 -29.93 -3.54 -24.68
C ILE A 246 -30.29 -2.22 -24.00
N ILE A 247 -30.53 -1.16 -24.78
CA ILE A 247 -30.85 0.19 -24.28
C ILE A 247 -32.25 0.53 -24.79
N ASP A 248 -33.16 0.88 -23.87
CA ASP A 248 -34.56 1.19 -24.17
C ASP A 248 -35.26 0.13 -25.06
N GLY A 249 -34.99 -1.15 -24.76
CA GLY A 249 -35.54 -2.30 -25.49
C GLY A 249 -34.86 -2.59 -26.84
N LYS A 250 -33.81 -1.86 -27.21
CA LYS A 250 -33.09 -2.05 -28.47
C LYS A 250 -31.71 -2.64 -28.25
N SER A 251 -31.45 -3.78 -28.89
CA SER A 251 -30.13 -4.40 -28.91
C SER A 251 -29.13 -3.50 -29.63
N GLN A 252 -27.95 -3.33 -29.03
CA GLN A 252 -26.84 -2.56 -29.57
C GLN A 252 -25.88 -3.49 -30.31
N THR A 253 -25.29 -3.00 -31.39
CA THR A 253 -24.42 -3.81 -32.26
C THR A 253 -22.97 -3.88 -31.76
N GLN A 254 -22.62 -3.12 -30.73
CA GLN A 254 -21.24 -2.95 -30.28
C GLN A 254 -21.16 -2.91 -28.76
N SER A 255 -20.09 -3.52 -28.24
CA SER A 255 -19.67 -3.33 -26.85
C SER A 255 -19.01 -1.95 -26.65
N LEU A 256 -18.88 -1.54 -25.39
CA LEU A 256 -18.15 -0.30 -25.05
C LEU A 256 -16.70 -0.33 -25.59
N PHE A 257 -16.02 -1.47 -25.43
CA PHE A 257 -14.64 -1.61 -25.92
C PHE A 257 -14.56 -1.58 -27.46
N SER A 258 -15.56 -2.15 -28.15
CA SER A 258 -15.65 -2.05 -29.61
C SER A 258 -15.79 -0.59 -30.07
N MET A 259 -16.61 0.21 -29.40
CA MET A 259 -16.72 1.65 -29.68
C MET A 259 -15.40 2.40 -29.44
N ILE A 260 -14.64 2.06 -28.40
CA ILE A 260 -13.30 2.63 -28.17
C ILE A 260 -12.35 2.24 -29.32
N ARG A 261 -12.33 0.98 -29.75
CA ARG A 261 -11.49 0.52 -30.88
C ARG A 261 -11.83 1.21 -32.20
N GLN A 262 -13.07 1.68 -32.40
CA GLN A 262 -13.42 2.45 -33.60
C GLN A 262 -12.67 3.77 -33.71
N THR A 263 -12.31 4.40 -32.59
CA THR A 263 -11.53 5.64 -32.61
C THR A 263 -10.17 5.43 -33.29
N HIS A 264 -9.49 4.33 -32.93
CA HIS A 264 -8.26 3.88 -33.57
C HIS A 264 -8.49 3.45 -35.02
N ALA A 265 -9.52 2.67 -35.31
CA ALA A 265 -9.83 2.24 -36.68
C ALA A 265 -10.08 3.43 -37.63
N ALA A 266 -10.71 4.50 -37.12
CA ALA A 266 -10.96 5.72 -37.87
C ALA A 266 -9.70 6.60 -38.02
N ASN A 267 -8.78 6.57 -37.05
CA ASN A 267 -7.58 7.42 -37.02
C ASN A 267 -6.34 6.65 -36.54
N PRO A 268 -5.80 5.69 -37.33
CA PRO A 268 -4.69 4.84 -36.89
C PRO A 268 -3.31 5.51 -37.05
N LYS A 269 -3.25 6.67 -37.71
CA LYS A 269 -1.98 7.31 -38.10
C LYS A 269 -1.13 7.63 -36.86
N GLY A 270 0.09 7.12 -36.84
CA GLY A 270 1.05 7.34 -35.76
C GLY A 270 0.93 6.36 -34.60
N THR A 271 -0.01 5.41 -34.62
CA THR A 271 -0.08 4.36 -33.60
C THR A 271 0.81 3.18 -33.98
N LEU A 272 1.66 2.75 -33.06
CA LEU A 272 2.52 1.56 -33.19
C LEU A 272 1.93 0.37 -32.42
N ILE A 273 1.39 0.61 -31.23
CA ILE A 273 0.76 -0.42 -30.38
C ILE A 273 -0.52 0.16 -29.77
N ALA A 274 -1.63 -0.55 -29.92
CA ALA A 274 -2.88 -0.28 -29.21
C ALA A 274 -3.61 -1.60 -28.89
N TYR A 275 -4.06 -1.75 -27.64
CA TYR A 275 -4.86 -2.89 -27.15
C TYR A 275 -4.17 -4.27 -27.18
N GLU A 276 -2.85 -4.32 -27.32
CA GLU A 276 -2.06 -5.55 -27.42
C GLU A 276 -0.91 -5.61 -26.40
N ASP A 277 -0.84 -4.65 -25.47
CA ASP A 277 0.18 -4.56 -24.41
C ASP A 277 -0.39 -3.77 -23.21
N ASN A 278 0.39 -3.65 -22.14
CA ASN A 278 0.05 -2.93 -20.91
C ASN A 278 -0.01 -1.41 -21.10
N ALA A 279 0.57 -0.87 -22.18
CA ALA A 279 0.50 0.54 -22.57
C ALA A 279 0.31 0.68 -24.09
N ALA A 280 -0.21 1.83 -24.52
CA ALA A 280 -0.22 2.19 -25.94
C ALA A 280 1.12 2.82 -26.34
N VAL A 281 1.51 2.69 -27.61
CA VAL A 281 2.73 3.31 -28.16
C VAL A 281 2.39 4.06 -29.43
N MET A 282 2.83 5.32 -29.51
CA MET A 282 2.77 6.14 -30.72
C MET A 282 4.16 6.48 -31.24
N GLU A 283 4.24 6.77 -32.54
CA GLU A 283 5.41 7.30 -33.21
C GLU A 283 5.93 8.54 -32.46
N GLY A 284 7.24 8.57 -32.28
CA GLY A 284 7.95 9.71 -31.69
C GLY A 284 8.87 10.32 -32.73
N GLY A 285 10.16 10.39 -32.45
CA GLY A 285 11.12 10.94 -33.39
C GLY A 285 12.53 10.40 -33.20
N ARG A 286 13.37 10.63 -34.21
CA ARG A 286 14.79 10.30 -34.16
C ARG A 286 15.53 11.32 -33.30
N ILE A 287 16.12 10.86 -32.20
CA ILE A 287 16.82 11.70 -31.23
C ILE A 287 18.10 11.01 -30.73
N GLY A 288 19.02 11.79 -30.19
CA GLY A 288 20.13 11.28 -29.41
C GLY A 288 19.67 10.79 -28.03
N ARG A 289 19.56 9.47 -27.82
CA ARG A 289 19.35 8.87 -26.50
C ARG A 289 20.66 8.86 -25.72
N PHE A 290 20.64 9.34 -24.47
CA PHE A 290 21.83 9.46 -23.64
C PHE A 290 21.87 8.37 -22.56
N PHE A 291 22.79 7.43 -22.66
CA PHE A 291 23.00 6.38 -21.66
C PHE A 291 24.45 5.87 -21.69
N ALA A 292 24.85 5.10 -20.67
CA ALA A 292 26.17 4.49 -20.59
C ALA A 292 26.22 3.23 -21.48
N GLU A 293 27.24 3.14 -22.33
CA GLU A 293 27.48 1.94 -23.13
C GLU A 293 27.82 0.74 -22.23
N PRO A 294 27.24 -0.46 -22.44
CA PRO A 294 27.47 -1.62 -21.57
C PRO A 294 28.93 -2.05 -21.43
N ASP A 295 29.71 -1.95 -22.50
CA ASP A 295 31.10 -2.42 -22.52
C ASP A 295 32.09 -1.41 -21.91
N SER A 296 31.85 -0.11 -22.12
CA SER A 296 32.78 0.96 -21.74
C SER A 296 32.38 1.70 -20.47
N ASN A 297 31.10 1.64 -20.09
CA ASN A 297 30.46 2.49 -19.07
C ASN A 297 30.62 4.00 -19.34
N ILE A 298 30.92 4.40 -20.59
CA ILE A 298 31.03 5.80 -20.99
C ILE A 298 29.65 6.26 -21.48
N TYR A 299 29.20 7.40 -20.96
CA TYR A 299 27.96 8.03 -21.40
C TYR A 299 28.13 8.69 -22.78
N ARG A 300 27.25 8.36 -23.73
CA ARG A 300 27.22 8.96 -25.07
C ARG A 300 25.78 9.15 -25.55
N TYR A 301 25.63 9.99 -26.58
CA TYR A 301 24.40 10.09 -27.35
C TYR A 301 24.38 9.01 -28.43
N HIS A 302 23.24 8.33 -28.55
CA HIS A 302 22.96 7.32 -29.55
C HIS A 302 21.74 7.76 -30.36
N GLU A 303 21.94 8.09 -31.63
CA GLU A 303 20.84 8.46 -32.54
C GLU A 303 19.94 7.24 -32.77
N ASP A 304 18.69 7.34 -32.32
CA ASP A 304 17.73 6.23 -32.35
C ASP A 304 16.30 6.75 -32.50
N ASP A 305 15.43 5.93 -33.08
CA ASP A 305 14.01 6.23 -33.17
C ASP A 305 13.38 6.03 -31.79
N THR A 306 13.05 7.14 -31.12
CA THR A 306 12.48 7.12 -29.77
C THR A 306 10.99 7.40 -29.83
N HIS A 307 10.21 6.33 -29.70
CA HIS A 307 8.75 6.36 -29.65
C HIS A 307 8.24 6.74 -28.26
N ILE A 308 6.93 7.00 -28.15
CA ILE A 308 6.28 7.47 -26.92
C ILE A 308 5.23 6.46 -26.49
N LEU A 309 5.42 5.88 -25.30
CA LEU A 309 4.40 5.08 -24.64
C LEU A 309 3.49 5.97 -23.78
N MET A 310 2.25 5.51 -23.53
CA MET A 310 1.33 6.16 -22.61
C MET A 310 0.38 5.14 -21.95
N LYS A 311 0.19 5.31 -20.64
CA LYS A 311 -0.75 4.57 -19.80
C LYS A 311 -1.29 5.51 -18.72
N VAL A 312 -2.48 5.18 -18.23
CA VAL A 312 -3.12 5.82 -17.08
C VAL A 312 -3.85 4.73 -16.32
N GLU A 313 -3.71 4.69 -15.00
CA GLU A 313 -4.43 3.75 -14.13
C GLU A 313 -5.21 4.47 -13.03
N THR A 314 -6.06 3.73 -12.33
CA THR A 314 -6.73 4.25 -11.13
C THR A 314 -6.60 3.28 -9.96
N HIS A 315 -6.52 3.81 -8.74
CA HIS A 315 -6.41 3.00 -7.51
C HIS A 315 -7.44 3.42 -6.45
N ASN A 316 -8.69 3.46 -6.89
CA ASN A 316 -9.82 4.06 -6.18
C ASN A 316 -10.16 3.37 -4.85
N HIS A 317 -10.38 2.05 -4.88
CA HIS A 317 -10.84 1.31 -3.70
C HIS A 317 -9.78 1.29 -2.57
N PRO A 318 -8.50 0.96 -2.82
CA PRO A 318 -7.47 1.01 -1.78
C PRO A 318 -7.29 2.41 -1.19
N THR A 319 -7.35 3.46 -2.02
CA THR A 319 -7.21 4.85 -1.57
C THR A 319 -8.35 5.28 -0.63
N ALA A 320 -9.57 4.73 -0.78
CA ALA A 320 -10.66 4.97 0.16
C ALA A 320 -10.39 4.42 1.58
N ILE A 321 -9.55 3.38 1.67
CA ILE A 321 -9.26 2.65 2.91
C ILE A 321 -7.98 3.17 3.58
N SER A 322 -6.88 3.23 2.84
CA SER A 322 -5.59 3.75 3.30
C SER A 322 -4.96 4.59 2.18
N PRO A 323 -5.14 5.94 2.21
CA PRO A 323 -4.85 6.79 1.07
C PRO A 323 -3.38 6.84 0.67
N PHE A 324 -2.46 6.89 1.65
CA PHE A 324 -1.02 6.97 1.37
C PHE A 324 -0.53 5.77 0.54
N PRO A 325 -0.65 4.51 1.03
CA PRO A 325 -0.22 3.37 0.24
C PRO A 325 -1.09 3.18 -1.00
N GLY A 326 -2.40 3.46 -0.94
CA GLY A 326 -3.28 3.36 -2.11
C GLY A 326 -2.87 4.28 -3.26
N ALA A 327 -2.44 5.50 -2.97
CA ALA A 327 -1.94 6.40 -4.00
C ALA A 327 -0.53 6.01 -4.47
N ALA A 328 0.36 5.63 -3.55
CA ALA A 328 1.73 5.24 -3.87
C ALA A 328 1.77 4.01 -4.80
N THR A 329 0.99 2.96 -4.49
CA THR A 329 0.93 1.76 -5.33
C THR A 329 0.16 1.97 -6.62
N GLY A 330 -0.72 2.98 -6.69
CA GLY A 330 -1.34 3.43 -7.93
C GLY A 330 -0.30 3.92 -8.92
N SER A 331 0.55 4.87 -8.50
CA SER A 331 1.70 5.31 -9.30
C SER A 331 2.69 4.18 -9.57
N GLY A 332 2.98 3.34 -8.58
CA GLY A 332 3.91 2.23 -8.74
C GLY A 332 3.43 1.13 -9.68
N GLY A 333 2.12 0.87 -9.76
CA GLY A 333 1.52 -0.07 -10.71
C GLY A 333 1.69 0.43 -12.14
N GLU A 334 1.24 1.66 -12.38
CA GLU A 334 1.30 2.29 -13.68
C GLU A 334 2.75 2.41 -14.22
N ILE A 335 3.71 2.82 -13.37
CA ILE A 335 5.15 2.87 -13.74
C ILE A 335 5.68 1.48 -14.17
N ARG A 336 5.18 0.38 -13.58
CA ARG A 336 5.60 -0.97 -13.99
C ARG A 336 5.04 -1.34 -15.36
N ASP A 337 3.82 -0.92 -15.69
CA ASP A 337 3.25 -1.15 -17.00
C ASP A 337 4.05 -0.41 -18.09
N GLU A 338 4.44 0.83 -17.82
CA GLU A 338 5.35 1.58 -18.70
C GLU A 338 6.67 0.82 -18.91
N GLY A 339 7.32 0.39 -17.82
CA GLY A 339 8.59 -0.35 -17.88
C GLY A 339 8.49 -1.71 -18.58
N ALA A 340 7.34 -2.38 -18.47
CA ALA A 340 7.08 -3.70 -19.03
C ALA A 340 6.57 -3.68 -20.48
N THR A 341 6.32 -2.50 -21.06
CA THR A 341 5.84 -2.38 -22.44
C THR A 341 6.86 -2.96 -23.43
N GLY A 342 6.39 -3.81 -24.34
CA GLY A 342 7.18 -4.50 -25.35
C GLY A 342 8.22 -5.44 -24.74
N ARG A 343 9.50 -5.10 -24.92
CA ARG A 343 10.65 -5.88 -24.40
C ARG A 343 11.42 -5.11 -23.33
N GLY A 344 10.79 -4.11 -22.73
CA GLY A 344 11.40 -3.17 -21.80
C GLY A 344 11.40 -1.76 -22.38
N ALA A 345 10.81 -0.84 -21.63
CA ALA A 345 10.82 0.59 -21.94
C ALA A 345 11.18 1.43 -20.71
N ARG A 346 11.22 2.75 -20.86
CA ARG A 346 11.67 3.66 -19.79
C ARG A 346 10.61 4.71 -19.47
N PRO A 347 10.01 4.67 -18.26
CA PRO A 347 9.18 5.74 -17.72
C PRO A 347 9.84 7.12 -17.83
N LYS A 348 9.06 8.16 -18.15
CA LYS A 348 9.60 9.51 -18.37
C LYS A 348 8.93 10.60 -17.55
N ALA A 349 7.60 10.68 -17.54
CA ALA A 349 6.85 11.69 -16.79
C ALA A 349 5.46 11.15 -16.45
N GLY A 350 4.94 11.51 -15.28
CA GLY A 350 3.61 11.11 -14.82
C GLY A 350 2.63 12.28 -14.76
N ILE A 351 1.36 11.94 -14.60
CA ILE A 351 0.30 12.85 -14.17
C ILE A 351 -0.35 12.30 -12.89
N THR A 352 -1.11 13.12 -12.15
CA THR A 352 -1.84 12.63 -10.97
C THR A 352 -3.20 13.31 -10.85
N GLY A 353 -4.25 12.53 -10.61
CA GLY A 353 -5.61 13.01 -10.56
C GLY A 353 -6.37 12.59 -9.30
N PHE A 354 -7.10 13.51 -8.68
CA PHE A 354 -7.98 13.21 -7.54
C PHE A 354 -9.39 13.75 -7.72
N SER A 355 -10.39 12.90 -7.52
CA SER A 355 -11.78 13.31 -7.25
C SER A 355 -12.22 12.82 -5.88
N VAL A 356 -12.70 13.72 -5.03
CA VAL A 356 -13.13 13.42 -3.64
C VAL A 356 -14.43 14.15 -3.31
N SER A 357 -15.06 13.78 -2.20
CA SER A 357 -16.22 14.50 -1.65
C SER A 357 -15.80 15.86 -1.07
N ASN A 358 -16.72 16.60 -0.43
CA ASN A 358 -16.38 17.90 0.15
C ASN A 358 -15.31 17.74 1.25
N LEU A 359 -14.34 18.66 1.28
CA LEU A 359 -13.21 18.55 2.21
C LEU A 359 -13.63 18.87 3.64
N ARG A 360 -14.53 19.85 3.81
CA ARG A 360 -15.01 20.31 5.13
C ARG A 360 -13.84 20.60 6.07
N ILE A 361 -12.91 21.43 5.60
CA ILE A 361 -11.70 21.78 6.35
C ILE A 361 -12.11 22.46 7.66
N PRO A 362 -11.69 21.95 8.84
CA PRO A 362 -12.03 22.56 10.12
C PRO A 362 -11.62 24.04 10.19
N GLY A 363 -12.56 24.90 10.56
CA GLY A 363 -12.36 26.36 10.58
C GLY A 363 -12.44 27.07 9.22
N ALA A 364 -12.68 26.33 8.13
CA ALA A 364 -12.78 26.87 6.77
C ALA A 364 -13.86 26.18 5.91
N VAL A 365 -14.93 25.69 6.55
CA VAL A 365 -16.07 25.05 5.88
C VAL A 365 -16.77 26.05 4.95
N GLN A 366 -17.08 25.63 3.73
CA GLN A 366 -17.68 26.50 2.71
C GLN A 366 -19.22 26.40 2.71
N PRO A 367 -19.94 27.44 2.23
CA PRO A 367 -21.42 27.48 2.29
C PRO A 367 -22.15 26.37 1.54
N TRP A 368 -21.51 25.74 0.56
CA TRP A 368 -22.08 24.63 -0.22
C TRP A 368 -21.79 23.26 0.38
N GLU A 369 -20.91 23.16 1.39
CA GLU A 369 -20.53 21.89 1.98
C GLU A 369 -21.56 21.45 3.04
N GLN A 370 -22.12 20.27 2.85
CA GLN A 370 -23.02 19.62 3.80
C GLN A 370 -22.43 18.30 4.28
N ASP A 371 -22.79 17.88 5.49
CA ASP A 371 -22.39 16.58 6.03
C ASP A 371 -23.45 15.53 5.75
N HIS A 372 -23.18 14.65 4.79
CA HIS A 372 -24.04 13.50 4.47
C HIS A 372 -23.60 12.21 5.18
N GLY A 373 -22.66 12.29 6.13
CA GLY A 373 -22.03 11.14 6.78
C GLY A 373 -21.11 10.36 5.84
N LYS A 374 -20.51 9.27 6.33
CA LYS A 374 -19.70 8.34 5.51
C LYS A 374 -19.64 6.96 6.17
N PRO A 375 -19.34 5.87 5.43
CA PRO A 375 -19.04 4.58 6.04
C PRO A 375 -17.85 4.66 7.02
N GLU A 376 -17.95 4.01 8.18
CA GLU A 376 -16.89 4.02 9.21
C GLU A 376 -15.58 3.36 8.75
N ARG A 377 -15.66 2.47 7.76
CA ARG A 377 -14.52 1.72 7.22
C ARG A 377 -13.67 2.50 6.21
N ILE A 378 -14.14 3.66 5.74
CA ILE A 378 -13.38 4.51 4.80
C ILE A 378 -12.94 5.80 5.50
N VAL A 379 -11.90 6.43 4.98
CA VAL A 379 -11.44 7.75 5.45
C VAL A 379 -12.28 8.89 4.86
N SER A 380 -12.15 10.12 5.39
CA SER A 380 -12.82 11.29 4.83
C SER A 380 -12.11 11.81 3.57
N ALA A 381 -12.81 12.64 2.78
CA ALA A 381 -12.21 13.33 1.64
C ALA A 381 -10.97 14.16 2.03
N LEU A 382 -11.02 14.85 3.17
CA LEU A 382 -9.87 15.58 3.70
C LEU A 382 -8.69 14.66 4.01
N SER A 383 -8.93 13.52 4.67
CA SER A 383 -7.87 12.54 4.94
C SER A 383 -7.24 12.00 3.65
N ILE A 384 -8.06 11.76 2.60
CA ILE A 384 -7.54 11.35 1.28
C ILE A 384 -6.63 12.43 0.72
N MET A 385 -7.02 13.71 0.78
CA MET A 385 -6.23 14.81 0.23
C MET A 385 -5.01 15.21 1.08
N LEU A 386 -4.98 14.84 2.36
CA LEU A 386 -3.81 15.01 3.21
C LEU A 386 -2.76 13.92 2.98
N GLU A 387 -3.18 12.67 2.79
CA GLU A 387 -2.27 11.51 2.76
C GLU A 387 -2.01 10.95 1.35
N GLY A 388 -3.04 10.90 0.49
CA GLY A 388 -2.96 10.34 -0.86
C GLY A 388 -1.96 11.05 -1.77
N PRO A 389 -2.03 12.38 -1.93
CA PRO A 389 -1.05 13.11 -2.73
C PRO A 389 0.40 12.92 -2.26
N ILE A 390 0.62 12.81 -0.94
CA ILE A 390 1.95 12.55 -0.38
C ILE A 390 2.41 11.13 -0.75
N GLY A 391 1.53 10.14 -0.69
CA GLY A 391 1.83 8.77 -1.10
C GLY A 391 2.25 8.66 -2.58
N GLY A 392 1.42 9.20 -3.49
CA GLY A 392 1.73 9.23 -4.93
C GLY A 392 3.02 9.99 -5.24
N ALA A 393 3.22 11.17 -4.62
CA ALA A 393 4.44 11.95 -4.77
C ALA A 393 5.67 11.20 -4.20
N SER A 394 5.54 10.52 -3.07
CA SER A 394 6.63 9.75 -2.46
C SER A 394 7.14 8.67 -3.42
N PHE A 395 6.23 7.97 -4.11
CA PHE A 395 6.61 6.96 -5.08
C PHE A 395 7.32 7.59 -6.29
N ASN A 396 6.72 8.62 -6.91
CA ASN A 396 7.30 9.32 -8.06
C ASN A 396 8.69 9.91 -7.74
N ASN A 397 8.85 10.53 -6.57
CA ASN A 397 10.08 11.13 -6.11
C ASN A 397 11.18 10.10 -5.85
N GLU A 398 10.87 9.02 -5.13
CA GLU A 398 11.84 7.98 -4.80
C GLU A 398 12.25 7.18 -6.05
N PHE A 399 11.31 6.89 -6.95
CA PHE A 399 11.58 6.25 -8.23
C PHE A 399 12.37 7.17 -9.18
N GLY A 400 12.12 8.48 -9.14
CA GLY A 400 12.78 9.46 -9.99
C GLY A 400 12.04 9.76 -11.30
N ARG A 401 10.70 9.76 -11.30
CA ARG A 401 9.85 10.22 -12.42
C ARG A 401 9.18 11.55 -12.07
N PRO A 402 9.37 12.63 -12.85
CA PRO A 402 8.69 13.89 -12.59
C PRO A 402 7.18 13.77 -12.83
N ASN A 403 6.38 14.26 -11.89
CA ASN A 403 4.95 14.48 -12.10
C ASN A 403 4.75 15.89 -12.68
N ILE A 404 4.26 15.97 -13.92
CA ILE A 404 4.24 17.22 -14.70
C ILE A 404 2.84 17.82 -14.89
N GLY A 405 1.81 17.15 -14.39
CA GLY A 405 0.44 17.59 -14.55
C GLY A 405 -0.52 16.83 -13.65
N GLY A 406 -1.79 17.22 -13.70
CA GLY A 406 -2.81 16.58 -12.89
C GLY A 406 -4.12 17.35 -12.84
N TYR A 407 -5.06 16.80 -12.08
CA TYR A 407 -6.31 17.47 -11.75
C TYR A 407 -6.71 17.21 -10.31
N PHE A 408 -7.49 18.12 -9.73
CA PHE A 408 -8.11 17.94 -8.43
C PHE A 408 -9.56 18.46 -8.49
N ARG A 409 -10.51 17.63 -8.06
CA ARG A 409 -11.93 17.95 -8.00
C ARG A 409 -12.53 17.53 -6.66
N SER A 410 -13.27 18.44 -6.03
CA SER A 410 -14.23 18.12 -4.97
C SER A 410 -15.64 18.17 -5.52
N PHE A 411 -16.44 17.12 -5.30
CA PHE A 411 -17.86 17.12 -5.61
C PHE A 411 -18.62 16.17 -4.69
N GLU A 412 -19.61 16.72 -4.00
CA GLU A 412 -20.59 16.00 -3.19
C GLU A 412 -21.81 16.91 -3.04
N MET A 413 -22.94 16.47 -3.57
CA MET A 413 -24.17 17.24 -3.57
C MET A 413 -25.38 16.30 -3.60
N GLU A 414 -26.44 16.69 -2.90
CA GLU A 414 -27.75 16.07 -3.01
C GLU A 414 -28.44 16.53 -4.30
N VAL A 415 -28.82 15.57 -5.15
CA VAL A 415 -29.50 15.79 -6.42
C VAL A 415 -30.63 14.78 -6.54
N HIS A 416 -31.88 15.26 -6.60
CA HIS A 416 -33.09 14.41 -6.67
C HIS A 416 -33.15 13.33 -5.58
N ASP A 417 -33.01 13.73 -4.31
CA ASP A 417 -33.03 12.87 -3.12
C ASP A 417 -31.90 11.81 -3.06
N GLU A 418 -30.86 11.96 -3.90
CA GLU A 418 -29.66 11.12 -3.87
C GLU A 418 -28.40 11.96 -3.66
N VAL A 419 -27.51 11.51 -2.79
CA VAL A 419 -26.19 12.14 -2.62
C VAL A 419 -25.24 11.61 -3.69
N ARG A 420 -24.79 12.49 -4.58
CA ARG A 420 -23.85 12.19 -5.66
C ARG A 420 -22.48 12.79 -5.32
N GLY A 421 -21.44 11.97 -5.28
CA GLY A 421 -20.11 12.40 -4.90
C GLY A 421 -19.07 11.29 -4.93
N TYR A 422 -17.92 11.53 -4.31
CA TYR A 422 -16.76 10.65 -4.36
C TYR A 422 -16.32 10.20 -2.96
N HIS A 423 -17.17 9.47 -2.25
CA HIS A 423 -16.78 8.78 -1.01
C HIS A 423 -15.75 7.69 -1.28
N LYS A 424 -15.97 6.92 -2.35
CA LYS A 424 -14.88 6.20 -3.03
C LYS A 424 -14.22 7.21 -3.98
N PRO A 425 -12.94 7.56 -3.80
CA PRO A 425 -12.31 8.60 -4.57
C PRO A 425 -12.03 8.12 -6.00
N ILE A 426 -11.74 9.06 -6.89
CA ILE A 426 -10.84 8.78 -8.01
C ILE A 426 -9.43 9.08 -7.53
N MET A 427 -8.54 8.08 -7.58
CA MET A 427 -7.10 8.27 -7.48
C MET A 427 -6.53 7.77 -8.80
N LEU A 428 -5.98 8.69 -9.60
CA LEU A 428 -5.47 8.44 -10.94
C LEU A 428 -3.98 8.70 -10.96
N ALA A 429 -3.23 7.80 -11.61
CA ALA A 429 -1.79 7.90 -11.82
C ALA A 429 -1.44 7.71 -13.29
#